data_AF-F0LML0-F1
#
_entry.id   AF-F0LML0-F1
#
_cell.length_a   1.000
_cell.length_b   1.000
_cell.length_c   1.000
_cell.angle_alpha   90.00
_cell.angle_beta   90.00
_cell.angle_gamma   90.00
#
_symmetry.space_group_name_H-M   'P 1'
#
loop_
_entity.id
_entity.type
_entity.pdbx_description
1 polymer ?
#
loop_
_entity_poly.entity_id
_entity_poly.type
_entity_poly.pdbx_seq_one_letter_code
_entity_poly.pdbx_strand_id
1 'polypeptide(L)'
;MAVFIHRSWWSLTDNAISDLGKVNLPYNWVMNVSLVVAAILGIYYALGLFKEAKHPTMKLGIWIFILGLMFLAGIGIFPEGTSPHYYVSWGFFITASFGMLVAGIGLYLGREKQLGIITAIIFVLSWILGLWAMKVFRGVAVSEFIGIFGIIAWHYMVLAKILRKEKEI
;
A
#
# COMPACT_ATOMS: atom_id res chain seq x y z
N MET A 1 11.89 -11.70 -4.56
CA MET A 1 13.33 -11.98 -4.34
C MET A 1 13.62 -12.37 -2.89
N ALA A 2 13.33 -11.50 -1.89
CA ALA A 2 13.62 -11.78 -0.47
C ALA A 2 13.00 -13.10 0.05
N VAL A 3 11.75 -13.42 -0.31
CA VAL A 3 11.09 -14.70 0.02
C VAL A 3 11.92 -15.91 -0.46
N PHE A 4 12.49 -15.86 -1.66
CA PHE A 4 13.28 -16.98 -2.21
C PHE A 4 14.63 -17.16 -1.50
N ILE A 5 15.24 -16.06 -1.04
CA ILE A 5 16.49 -16.06 -0.27
C ILE A 5 16.26 -16.72 1.09
N HIS A 6 15.13 -16.43 1.73
CA HIS A 6 14.80 -16.89 3.09
C HIS A 6 13.80 -18.06 3.15
N ARG A 7 13.62 -18.78 2.04
CA ARG A 7 12.64 -19.88 1.91
C ARG A 7 12.82 -21.05 2.88
N SER A 8 13.99 -21.17 3.52
CA SER A 8 14.29 -22.26 4.45
C SER A 8 13.57 -22.11 5.81
N TRP A 9 13.11 -20.90 6.15
CA TRP A 9 12.43 -20.64 7.41
C TRP A 9 11.20 -19.74 7.27
N TRP A 10 11.15 -18.87 6.25
CA TRP A 10 10.03 -17.97 6.07
C TRP A 10 8.82 -18.70 5.49
N SER A 11 7.67 -18.54 6.14
CA SER A 11 6.38 -19.11 5.76
C SER A 11 5.32 -18.01 5.67
N LEU A 12 4.49 -18.08 4.62
CA LEU A 12 3.40 -17.13 4.39
C LEU A 12 2.41 -17.08 5.56
N THR A 13 2.20 -18.19 6.27
CA THR A 13 1.18 -18.30 7.32
C THR A 13 1.71 -18.09 8.73
N ASP A 14 3.04 -18.06 8.91
CA ASP A 14 3.68 -18.01 10.23
C ASP A 14 4.52 -16.75 10.45
N ASN A 15 4.79 -15.98 9.39
CA ASN A 15 5.65 -14.79 9.45
C ASN A 15 4.94 -13.51 9.02
N ALA A 16 5.60 -12.37 9.25
CA ALA A 16 5.34 -11.11 8.56
C ALA A 16 6.17 -11.02 7.27
N ILE A 17 5.76 -10.20 6.31
CA ILE A 17 6.58 -9.83 5.16
C ILE A 17 7.80 -9.05 5.66
N SER A 18 7.63 -8.18 6.66
CA SER A 18 8.71 -7.38 7.24
C SER A 18 9.80 -8.20 7.94
N ASP A 19 9.51 -9.44 8.35
CA ASP A 19 10.52 -10.36 8.91
C ASP A 19 11.68 -10.58 7.93
N LEU A 20 11.43 -10.48 6.62
CA LEU A 20 12.45 -10.58 5.57
C LEU A 20 13.41 -9.37 5.52
N GLY A 21 13.06 -8.28 6.19
CA GLY A 21 13.87 -7.07 6.34
C GLY A 21 14.52 -6.93 7.72
N LYS A 22 14.34 -7.91 8.62
CA LYS A 22 14.76 -7.82 10.03
C LYS A 22 16.24 -7.44 10.20
N VAL A 23 16.53 -6.68 11.25
CA VAL A 23 17.92 -6.36 11.64
C VAL A 23 18.73 -7.65 11.87
N ASN A 24 20.02 -7.61 11.54
CA ASN A 24 20.95 -8.76 11.63
C ASN A 24 20.62 -9.97 10.73
N LEU A 25 19.59 -9.90 9.89
CA LEU A 25 19.32 -10.93 8.88
C LEU A 25 20.23 -10.70 7.65
N PRO A 26 20.98 -11.71 7.17
CA PRO A 26 21.75 -11.60 5.94
C PRO A 26 20.85 -11.19 4.77
N TYR A 27 21.31 -10.27 3.92
CA TYR A 27 20.56 -9.78 2.76
C TYR A 27 19.23 -9.06 3.08
N ASN A 28 19.01 -8.62 4.32
CA ASN A 28 17.81 -7.85 4.69
C ASN A 28 17.58 -6.59 3.84
N TRP A 29 18.65 -6.02 3.29
CA TRP A 29 18.62 -4.87 2.38
C TRP A 29 17.74 -5.14 1.14
N VAL A 30 17.61 -6.40 0.70
CA VAL A 30 16.77 -6.76 -0.45
C VAL A 30 15.30 -6.41 -0.19
N MET A 31 14.82 -6.59 1.03
CA MET A 31 13.48 -6.14 1.43
C MET A 31 13.47 -4.62 1.65
N ASN A 32 14.36 -4.12 2.52
CA ASN A 32 14.30 -2.75 3.01
C ASN A 32 14.50 -1.69 1.92
N VAL A 33 15.49 -1.88 1.04
CA VAL A 33 15.75 -0.99 -0.10
C VAL A 33 14.58 -1.02 -1.08
N SER A 34 14.00 -2.20 -1.32
CA SER A 34 12.84 -2.33 -2.21
C SER A 34 11.63 -1.56 -1.70
N LEU A 35 11.39 -1.53 -0.38
CA LEU A 35 10.32 -0.74 0.22
C LEU A 35 10.55 0.77 0.05
N VAL A 36 11.78 1.24 0.27
CA VAL A 36 12.14 2.65 0.06
C VAL A 36 11.99 3.06 -1.41
N VAL A 37 12.47 2.23 -2.34
CA VAL A 37 12.31 2.49 -3.78
C VAL A 37 10.85 2.49 -4.18
N ALA A 38 10.04 1.53 -3.71
CA ALA A 38 8.62 1.48 -3.98
C ALA A 38 7.89 2.73 -3.44
N ALA A 39 8.25 3.21 -2.26
CA ALA A 39 7.71 4.43 -1.69
C ALA A 39 8.05 5.66 -2.54
N ILE A 40 9.31 5.82 -2.97
CA ILE A 40 9.74 6.95 -3.82
C ILE A 40 8.97 6.95 -5.14
N LEU A 41 8.89 5.80 -5.81
CA LEU A 41 8.14 5.66 -7.07
C LEU A 41 6.64 5.89 -6.88
N GLY A 42 6.08 5.40 -5.77
CA GLY A 42 4.68 5.62 -5.40
C GLY A 42 4.38 7.10 -5.16
N ILE A 43 5.29 7.83 -4.50
CA ILE A 43 5.14 9.27 -4.24
C ILE A 43 5.21 10.03 -5.56
N TYR A 44 6.14 9.69 -6.44
CA TYR A 44 6.22 10.26 -7.78
C TYR A 44 4.92 10.07 -8.57
N TYR A 45 4.36 8.85 -8.55
CA TYR A 45 3.04 8.58 -9.13
C TYR A 45 1.93 9.44 -8.50
N ALA A 46 1.86 9.49 -7.17
CA ALA A 46 0.82 10.23 -6.44
C ALA A 46 0.90 11.75 -6.71
N LEU A 47 2.10 12.31 -6.88
CA LEU A 47 2.29 13.70 -7.30
C LEU A 47 1.71 13.95 -8.71
N GLY A 48 1.88 13.02 -9.64
CA GLY A 48 1.24 13.09 -10.96
C GLY A 48 -0.29 13.08 -10.90
N LEU A 49 -0.86 12.33 -9.95
CA LEU A 49 -2.31 12.16 -9.80
C LEU A 49 -3.06 13.45 -9.43
N PHE A 50 -2.37 14.47 -8.88
CA PHE A 50 -2.99 15.77 -8.60
C PHE A 50 -3.55 16.46 -9.85
N LYS A 51 -2.96 16.24 -11.02
CA LYS A 51 -3.41 16.82 -12.30
C LYS A 51 -4.77 16.26 -12.73
N GLU A 52 -5.10 15.05 -12.28
CA GLU A 52 -6.35 14.35 -12.61
C GLU A 52 -7.46 14.59 -11.58
N ALA A 53 -7.14 15.27 -10.46
CA ALA A 53 -8.08 15.48 -9.37
C ALA A 53 -9.14 16.54 -9.71
N LYS A 54 -10.31 16.06 -10.17
CA LYS A 54 -11.50 16.89 -10.48
C LYS A 54 -12.25 17.43 -9.25
N HIS A 55 -11.98 16.91 -8.05
CA HIS A 55 -12.64 17.30 -6.80
C HIS A 55 -11.63 17.52 -5.66
N PRO A 56 -11.81 18.52 -4.77
CA PRO A 56 -10.89 18.77 -3.65
C PRO A 56 -10.68 17.58 -2.73
N THR A 57 -11.72 16.77 -2.49
CA THR A 57 -11.62 15.54 -1.70
C THR A 57 -10.62 14.56 -2.29
N MET A 58 -10.49 14.49 -3.61
CA MET A 58 -9.48 13.63 -4.24
C MET A 58 -8.08 14.13 -3.92
N LYS A 59 -7.85 15.45 -3.94
CA LYS A 59 -6.56 16.06 -3.56
C LYS A 59 -6.20 15.77 -2.10
N LEU A 60 -7.18 15.85 -1.19
CA LEU A 60 -6.99 15.46 0.21
C LEU A 60 -6.60 13.98 0.33
N GLY A 61 -7.29 13.09 -0.37
CA GLY A 61 -6.97 11.67 -0.39
C GLY A 61 -5.57 11.38 -0.91
N ILE A 62 -5.13 12.09 -1.96
CA ILE A 62 -3.77 11.97 -2.50
C ILE A 62 -2.72 12.40 -1.45
N TRP A 63 -2.94 13.52 -0.73
CA TRP A 63 -2.04 13.94 0.34
C TRP A 63 -1.91 12.91 1.46
N ILE A 64 -3.05 12.37 1.91
CA ILE A 64 -3.07 11.31 2.92
C ILE A 64 -2.36 10.06 2.40
N PHE A 65 -2.58 9.69 1.14
CA PHE A 65 -1.90 8.55 0.51
C PHE A 65 -0.39 8.73 0.45
N ILE A 66 0.10 9.94 0.10
CA ILE A 66 1.53 10.29 0.15
C ILE A 66 2.09 10.12 1.56
N LEU A 67 1.36 10.55 2.59
CA LEU A 67 1.77 10.31 3.99
C LEU A 67 1.85 8.80 4.31
N GLY A 68 0.91 8.01 3.81
CA GLY A 68 1.02 6.55 3.84
C GLY A 68 2.30 6.02 3.19
N LEU A 69 2.67 6.52 2.02
CA LEU A 69 3.91 6.13 1.33
C LEU A 69 5.17 6.58 2.07
N MET A 70 5.13 7.71 2.79
CA MET A 70 6.24 8.09 3.70
C MET A 70 6.39 7.08 4.84
N PHE A 71 5.28 6.55 5.39
CA PHE A 71 5.35 5.44 6.34
C PHE A 71 5.91 4.17 5.70
N LEU A 72 5.58 3.85 4.44
CA LEU A 72 6.19 2.73 3.70
C LEU A 72 7.71 2.87 3.59
N ALA A 73 8.21 4.06 3.28
CA ALA A 73 9.65 4.34 3.32
C ALA A 73 10.21 4.14 4.74
N GLY A 74 9.45 4.58 5.76
CA GLY A 74 9.73 4.34 7.17
C GLY A 74 9.90 2.86 7.51
N ILE A 75 9.10 1.95 6.96
CA ILE A 75 9.27 0.49 7.17
C ILE A 75 10.64 0.02 6.68
N GLY A 76 11.11 0.53 5.55
CA GLY A 76 12.44 0.19 5.01
C GLY A 76 13.59 0.86 5.79
N ILE A 77 13.39 2.07 6.33
CA ILE A 77 14.38 2.81 7.12
C ILE A 77 14.48 2.31 8.57
N PHE A 78 13.38 1.82 9.13
CA PHE A 78 13.26 1.27 10.48
C PHE A 78 12.82 -0.20 10.37
N PRO A 79 13.75 -1.12 10.09
CA PRO A 79 13.38 -2.51 9.83
C PRO A 79 12.90 -3.23 11.09
N GLU A 80 12.31 -4.41 10.87
CA GLU A 80 11.82 -5.28 11.95
C GLU A 80 12.94 -5.55 12.97
N GLY A 81 12.60 -5.54 14.26
CA GLY A 81 13.56 -5.54 15.37
C GLY A 81 14.04 -4.16 15.83
N THR A 82 13.54 -3.07 15.23
CA THR A 82 13.68 -1.71 15.76
C THR A 82 12.37 -1.22 16.39
N SER A 83 12.45 -0.38 17.43
CA SER A 83 11.26 0.15 18.11
C SER A 83 10.28 0.91 17.20
N PRO A 84 10.73 1.75 16.22
CA PRO A 84 9.80 2.48 15.36
C PRO A 84 9.01 1.59 14.38
N HIS A 85 9.50 0.39 14.05
CA HIS A 85 8.97 -0.46 12.99
C HIS A 85 7.46 -0.70 13.11
N TYR A 86 7.00 -1.04 14.31
CA TYR A 86 5.60 -1.31 14.60
C TYR A 86 4.70 -0.12 14.21
N TYR A 87 5.11 1.10 14.57
CA TYR A 87 4.32 2.31 14.34
C TYR A 87 4.31 2.72 12.88
N VAL A 88 5.44 2.61 12.18
CA VAL A 88 5.50 2.94 10.74
C VAL A 88 4.77 1.89 9.89
N SER A 89 4.76 0.63 10.30
CA SER A 89 4.00 -0.43 9.61
C SER A 89 2.49 -0.20 9.71
N TRP A 90 1.97 -0.02 10.92
CA TRP A 90 0.56 0.35 11.11
C TRP A 90 0.21 1.68 10.45
N GLY A 91 1.12 2.66 10.55
CA GLY A 91 0.98 3.97 9.90
C GLY A 91 0.80 3.86 8.39
N PHE A 92 1.56 2.98 7.72
CA PHE A 92 1.39 2.70 6.29
C PHE A 92 0.01 2.14 5.98
N PHE A 93 -0.37 1.00 6.58
CA PHE A 93 -1.62 0.31 6.21
C PHE A 93 -2.86 1.17 6.51
N ILE A 94 -2.91 1.84 7.66
CA ILE A 94 -4.03 2.71 8.02
C ILE A 94 -4.06 3.94 7.11
N THR A 95 -2.96 4.67 7.01
CA THR A 95 -2.94 5.97 6.32
C THR A 95 -3.04 5.81 4.81
N ALA A 96 -2.35 4.84 4.21
CA ALA A 96 -2.44 4.60 2.77
C ALA A 96 -3.84 4.10 2.38
N SER A 97 -4.43 3.14 3.10
CA SER A 97 -5.78 2.66 2.78
C SER A 97 -6.85 3.74 3.01
N PHE A 98 -6.69 4.58 4.04
CA PHE A 98 -7.58 5.70 4.27
C PHE A 98 -7.45 6.79 3.18
N GLY A 99 -6.22 7.14 2.80
CA GLY A 99 -5.97 8.06 1.70
C GLY A 99 -6.56 7.57 0.38
N MET A 100 -6.42 6.27 0.10
CA MET A 100 -7.08 5.60 -1.03
C MET A 100 -8.60 5.74 -0.98
N LEU A 101 -9.24 5.48 0.17
CA LEU A 101 -10.69 5.63 0.32
C LEU A 101 -11.15 7.07 0.09
N VAL A 102 -10.47 8.05 0.70
CA VAL A 102 -10.77 9.47 0.53
C VAL A 102 -10.58 9.90 -0.93
N ALA A 103 -9.55 9.41 -1.61
CA ALA A 103 -9.35 9.63 -3.04
C ALA A 103 -10.50 9.02 -3.87
N GLY A 104 -10.95 7.82 -3.52
CA GLY A 104 -12.12 7.15 -4.11
C GLY A 104 -13.43 7.94 -3.94
N ILE A 105 -13.67 8.52 -2.76
CA ILE A 105 -14.81 9.43 -2.53
C ILE A 105 -14.67 10.66 -3.44
N GLY A 106 -13.46 11.21 -3.56
CA GLY A 106 -13.18 12.31 -4.48
C GLY A 106 -13.44 11.96 -5.96
N LEU A 107 -13.11 10.75 -6.39
CA LEU A 107 -13.43 10.23 -7.73
C LEU A 107 -14.95 10.15 -7.94
N TYR A 108 -15.68 9.63 -6.95
CA TYR A 108 -17.15 9.55 -7.00
C TYR A 108 -17.79 10.93 -7.15
N LEU A 109 -17.37 11.89 -6.31
CA LEU A 109 -17.85 13.28 -6.34
C LEU A 109 -17.41 14.02 -7.62
N GLY A 110 -16.25 13.66 -8.17
CA GLY A 110 -15.69 14.17 -9.43
C GLY A 110 -16.29 13.58 -10.71
N ARG A 111 -17.47 12.94 -10.63
CA ARG A 111 -18.21 12.27 -11.72
C ARG A 111 -17.61 10.95 -12.23
N GLU A 112 -16.55 10.42 -11.62
CA GLU A 112 -15.99 9.09 -11.91
C GLU A 112 -16.61 8.03 -10.97
N LYS A 113 -17.95 7.90 -11.01
CA LYS A 113 -18.73 7.11 -10.02
C LYS A 113 -18.27 5.65 -9.90
N GLN A 114 -18.04 4.98 -11.02
CA GLN A 114 -17.63 3.57 -11.05
C GLN A 114 -16.30 3.36 -10.31
N LEU A 115 -15.31 4.22 -10.56
CA LEU A 115 -14.00 4.13 -9.89
C LEU A 115 -14.12 4.38 -8.39
N GLY A 116 -14.95 5.34 -7.97
CA GLY A 116 -15.20 5.58 -6.55
C GLY A 116 -15.85 4.39 -5.84
N ILE A 117 -16.84 3.75 -6.47
CA ILE A 117 -17.51 2.55 -5.92
C ILE A 117 -16.53 1.38 -5.84
N ILE A 118 -15.77 1.11 -6.91
CA ILE A 118 -14.78 0.02 -6.90
C ILE A 118 -13.70 0.28 -5.84
N THR A 119 -13.27 1.53 -5.65
CA THR A 119 -12.33 1.90 -4.58
C THR A 119 -12.89 1.58 -3.19
N ALA A 120 -14.16 1.90 -2.93
CA ALA A 120 -14.81 1.58 -1.67
C ALA A 120 -14.94 0.06 -1.44
N ILE A 121 -15.26 -0.71 -2.49
CA ILE A 121 -15.32 -2.18 -2.43
C ILE A 121 -13.94 -2.75 -2.12
N ILE A 122 -12.89 -2.30 -2.83
CA ILE A 122 -11.51 -2.73 -2.58
C ILE A 122 -11.12 -2.43 -1.13
N PHE A 123 -11.41 -1.23 -0.61
CA PHE A 123 -11.14 -0.85 0.77
C PHE A 123 -11.84 -1.79 1.76
N VAL A 124 -13.16 -1.96 1.63
CA VAL A 124 -13.96 -2.79 2.55
C VAL A 124 -13.50 -4.25 2.52
N LEU A 125 -13.33 -4.83 1.34
CA LEU A 125 -12.88 -6.22 1.20
C LEU A 125 -11.47 -6.41 1.75
N SER A 126 -10.53 -5.48 1.49
CA SER A 126 -9.16 -5.58 2.02
C SER A 126 -9.15 -5.58 3.55
N TRP A 127 -9.94 -4.72 4.19
CA TRP A 127 -10.03 -4.66 5.65
C TRP A 127 -10.72 -5.88 6.26
N ILE A 128 -11.84 -6.33 5.70
CA ILE A 128 -12.54 -7.53 6.17
C ILE A 128 -11.63 -8.75 6.07
N LEU A 129 -11.02 -8.96 4.90
CA LEU A 129 -10.15 -10.10 4.65
C LEU A 129 -8.83 -10.01 5.43
N GLY A 130 -8.25 -8.82 5.58
CA GLY A 130 -7.04 -8.62 6.38
C GLY A 130 -7.27 -8.91 7.87
N LEU A 131 -8.36 -8.37 8.44
CA LEU A 131 -8.75 -8.65 9.84
C LEU A 131 -9.08 -10.13 10.05
N TRP A 132 -9.71 -10.78 9.08
CA TRP A 132 -9.92 -12.23 9.10
C TRP A 132 -8.60 -12.99 9.07
N ALA A 133 -7.67 -12.63 8.18
CA ALA A 133 -6.39 -13.29 8.04
C ALA A 133 -5.54 -13.21 9.32
N MET A 134 -5.53 -12.06 10.01
CA MET A 134 -4.84 -11.91 11.30
C MET A 134 -5.40 -12.80 12.42
N LYS A 135 -6.64 -13.28 12.30
CA LYS A 135 -7.24 -14.21 13.27
C LYS A 135 -7.00 -15.68 12.91
N VAL A 136 -6.80 -15.97 11.64
CA VAL A 136 -6.71 -17.34 11.11
C VAL A 136 -5.26 -17.84 11.06
N PHE A 137 -4.33 -16.98 10.69
CA PHE A 137 -2.93 -17.34 10.52
C PHE A 137 -2.10 -16.90 11.73
N ARG A 138 -0.98 -17.60 11.98
CA ARG A 138 -0.07 -17.28 13.09
C ARG A 138 0.71 -16.00 12.81
N GLY A 139 1.16 -15.83 11.57
CA GLY A 139 1.81 -14.63 11.07
C GLY A 139 0.83 -13.65 10.43
N VAL A 140 1.33 -12.44 10.15
CA VAL A 140 0.54 -11.35 9.56
C VAL A 140 0.75 -11.19 8.05
N ALA A 141 1.67 -11.94 7.42
CA ALA A 141 2.00 -11.77 6.01
C ALA A 141 0.78 -11.89 5.08
N VAL A 142 -0.15 -12.81 5.34
CA VAL A 142 -1.39 -12.91 4.55
C VAL A 142 -2.21 -11.62 4.61
N SER A 143 -2.36 -11.03 5.80
CA SER A 143 -3.05 -9.74 5.98
C SER A 143 -2.33 -8.61 5.24
N GLU A 144 -1.01 -8.57 5.34
CA GLU A 144 -0.19 -7.58 4.65
C GLU A 144 -0.31 -7.70 3.12
N PHE A 145 -0.27 -8.91 2.57
CA PHE A 145 -0.50 -9.14 1.14
C PHE A 145 -1.88 -8.68 0.68
N ILE A 146 -2.93 -8.95 1.46
CA ILE A 146 -4.29 -8.48 1.16
C ILE A 146 -4.31 -6.94 1.06
N GLY A 147 -3.73 -6.25 2.05
CA GLY A 147 -3.67 -4.79 2.06
C GLY A 147 -2.87 -4.22 0.89
N ILE A 148 -1.68 -4.78 0.63
CA ILE A 148 -0.80 -4.36 -0.48
C ILE A 148 -1.47 -4.60 -1.83
N PHE A 149 -2.08 -5.76 -2.06
CA PHE A 149 -2.77 -6.04 -3.31
C PHE A 149 -4.01 -5.17 -3.51
N GLY A 150 -4.73 -4.80 -2.44
CA GLY A 150 -5.79 -3.81 -2.49
C GLY A 150 -5.29 -2.45 -3.02
N ILE A 151 -4.20 -1.95 -2.44
CA ILE A 151 -3.56 -0.69 -2.87
C ILE A 151 -3.07 -0.78 -4.32
N ILE A 152 -2.42 -1.88 -4.70
CA ILE A 152 -1.92 -2.11 -6.06
C ILE A 152 -3.07 -2.19 -7.08
N ALA A 153 -4.14 -2.91 -6.75
CA ALA A 153 -5.32 -3.02 -7.61
C ALA A 153 -5.95 -1.65 -7.86
N TRP A 154 -6.10 -0.84 -6.80
CA TRP A 154 -6.57 0.54 -6.92
C TRP A 154 -5.62 1.40 -7.78
N HIS A 155 -4.32 1.34 -7.54
CA HIS A 155 -3.30 2.07 -8.30
C HIS A 155 -3.40 1.77 -9.81
N TYR A 156 -3.38 0.49 -10.21
CA TYR A 156 -3.44 0.12 -11.62
C TYR A 156 -4.79 0.43 -12.26
N MET A 157 -5.89 0.32 -11.52
CA MET A 157 -7.22 0.71 -12.00
C MET A 157 -7.26 2.21 -12.35
N VAL A 158 -6.77 3.07 -11.45
CA VAL A 158 -6.73 4.52 -11.67
C VAL A 158 -5.76 4.86 -12.81
N LEU A 159 -4.57 4.26 -12.84
CA LEU A 159 -3.60 4.46 -13.91
C LEU A 159 -4.16 4.06 -15.28
N ALA A 160 -4.82 2.90 -15.38
CA ALA A 160 -5.43 2.44 -16.63
C ALA A 160 -6.49 3.41 -17.15
N LYS A 161 -7.25 4.07 -16.26
CA LYS A 161 -8.21 5.11 -16.66
C LYS A 161 -7.50 6.33 -17.25
N ILE A 162 -6.42 6.79 -16.63
CA ILE A 162 -5.64 7.95 -17.07
C ILE A 162 -5.05 7.68 -18.47
N LEU A 163 -4.41 6.53 -18.65
CA LEU A 163 -3.80 6.15 -19.93
C LEU A 163 -4.82 5.97 -21.06
N ARG A 164 -6.06 5.54 -20.75
CA ARG A 164 -7.13 5.46 -21.76
C ARG A 164 -7.58 6.85 -22.20
N LYS A 165 -7.73 7.78 -21.25
CA LYS A 165 -8.09 9.18 -21.55
C LYS A 165 -7.05 9.88 -22.42
N GLU A 166 -5.76 9.63 -22.20
CA GLU A 166 -4.68 10.21 -23.03
C GLU A 166 -4.69 9.70 -24.48
N LYS A 167 -5.16 8.47 -24.73
CA LYS A 167 -5.27 7.89 -26.09
C LYS A 167 -6.46 8.41 -26.88
N GLU A 168 -7.44 9.01 -26.22
CA GLU A 168 -8.67 9.53 -26.81
C GLU A 168 -8.56 11.02 -27.22
N ILE A 169 -7.41 11.66 -26.93
CA ILE A 169 -7.08 13.06 -27.24
C ILE A 169 -6.11 13.09 -28.43
#